data_AF-A0A7W0QQ81-F1
#
_entry.id   AF-A0A7W0QQ81-F1
#
_cell.length_a   1.000
_cell.length_b   1.000
_cell.length_c   1.000
_cell.angle_alpha   90.00
_cell.angle_beta   90.00
_cell.angle_gamma   90.00
#
_symmetry.space_group_name_H-M   'P 1'
#
loop_
_entity.id
_entity.type
_entity.pdbx_description
1 polymer ?
#
loop_
_entity_poly.entity_id
_entity_poly.type
_entity_poly.pdbx_seq_one_letter_code
_entity_poly.pdbx_strand_id
1 'polypeptide(L)'
;MVGMEEYTGETAESLVQAASEAGHRVSPVMLKKWRDAGLMPRPSQRSRGRGRGTATIYPPGTTAQLLRLLAIRADRGRFDPERALWRLWWEGWPIEPEQLRAALDAKLIAWDRALRDYATSDVEDGDTAADAFVRAKLPPVLRRARKRAGSQHMPTVATLILDAMAGEAPALWQDEDDASTLFRALGVEPAIRTLAPELHRFMDDMAGTLHRFGQAVSPEVLHDALHSASDKELVTARDDLRKIVAVTQGIWNVAAFLFPKSNAGRDVLALAPDEAMDALSGAILCTLALRRYPAYADLLDAVTGHGAITSALTTAIANDSQHETMKPPRRRQPSGGTASSVRSTQCTTSLASPLAPPALDTASSH
;
A
#
# COMPACT_ATOMS: atom_id res chain seq x y z
N MET A 1 -12.47 3.67 49.67
CA MET A 1 -11.54 4.64 49.07
C MET A 1 -11.51 4.34 47.58
N VAL A 2 -12.25 5.09 46.77
CA VAL A 2 -12.12 5.02 45.32
C VAL A 2 -10.81 5.73 45.01
N GLY A 3 -9.81 5.00 44.50
CA GLY A 3 -8.52 5.58 44.14
C GLY A 3 -8.75 6.78 43.21
N MET A 4 -8.15 7.92 43.56
CA MET A 4 -7.98 9.01 42.61
C MET A 4 -7.01 8.52 41.54
N GLU A 5 -7.52 7.77 40.55
CA GLU A 5 -6.83 7.63 39.28
C GLU A 5 -6.55 9.04 38.77
N GLU A 6 -5.28 9.39 38.80
CA GLU A 6 -4.76 10.66 38.35
C GLU A 6 -5.17 10.82 36.88
N TYR A 7 -5.97 11.85 36.61
CA TYR A 7 -6.61 12.01 35.31
C TYR A 7 -5.61 12.48 34.26
N THR A 8 -4.99 11.55 33.55
CA THR A 8 -3.93 11.78 32.55
C THR A 8 -4.43 12.25 31.17
N GLY A 9 -5.67 12.75 31.07
CA GLY A 9 -6.27 13.13 29.79
C GLY A 9 -5.93 14.56 29.33
N GLU A 10 -6.08 14.81 28.03
CA GLU A 10 -5.77 16.09 27.38
C GLU A 10 -7.03 16.93 27.19
N THR A 11 -6.97 18.26 27.31
CA THR A 11 -8.15 19.13 27.13
C THR A 11 -8.20 19.70 25.71
N ALA A 12 -9.37 20.20 25.29
CA ALA A 12 -9.50 20.87 24.00
C ALA A 12 -8.58 22.10 23.90
N GLU A 13 -8.41 22.83 25.01
CA GLU A 13 -7.53 23.99 25.08
C GLU A 13 -6.06 23.59 24.92
N SER A 14 -5.60 22.49 25.55
CA SER A 14 -4.21 22.02 25.39
C SER A 14 -3.94 21.58 23.95
N LEU A 15 -4.90 20.96 23.28
CA LEU A 15 -4.79 20.57 21.87
C LEU A 15 -4.65 21.80 20.94
N VAL A 16 -5.48 22.82 21.15
CA VAL A 16 -5.42 24.08 20.36
C VAL A 16 -4.08 24.80 20.60
N GLN A 17 -3.63 24.84 21.86
CA GLN A 17 -2.36 25.44 22.23
C GLN A 17 -1.18 24.72 21.56
N ALA A 18 -1.13 23.39 21.65
CA ALA A 18 -0.08 22.60 21.01
C ALA A 18 -0.05 22.75 19.48
N ALA A 19 -1.23 22.81 18.84
CA ALA A 19 -1.31 23.09 17.41
C ALA A 19 -0.78 24.49 17.06
N SER A 20 -1.11 25.50 17.89
CA SER A 20 -0.62 26.87 17.72
C SER A 20 0.89 26.97 17.88
N GLU A 21 1.47 26.27 18.85
CA GLU A 21 2.92 26.18 19.07
C GLU A 21 3.63 25.52 17.88
N ALA A 22 2.98 24.56 17.22
CA ALA A 22 3.45 23.96 15.97
C ALA A 22 3.19 24.85 14.73
N GLY A 23 2.72 26.08 14.89
CA GLY A 23 2.48 27.02 13.79
C GLY A 23 1.16 26.80 13.03
N HIS A 24 0.26 25.96 13.55
CA HIS A 24 -1.04 25.67 12.94
C HIS A 24 -2.18 26.39 13.66
N ARG A 25 -3.12 26.93 12.88
CA ARG A 25 -4.37 27.50 13.42
C ARG A 25 -5.45 26.43 13.42
N VAL A 26 -5.83 25.96 14.61
CA VAL A 26 -6.91 24.98 14.81
C VAL A 26 -8.00 25.60 15.67
N SER A 27 -9.24 25.56 15.19
CA SER A 27 -10.41 26.00 15.96
C SER A 27 -11.12 24.82 16.64
N PRO A 28 -11.90 25.05 17.71
CA PRO A 28 -12.73 24.01 18.31
C PRO A 28 -13.72 23.37 17.31
N VAL A 29 -14.20 24.14 16.33
CA VAL A 29 -15.07 23.65 15.26
C VAL A 29 -14.33 22.66 14.36
N MET A 30 -13.05 22.90 14.07
CA MET A 30 -12.22 21.96 13.32
C MET A 30 -11.98 20.66 14.09
N LEU A 31 -11.69 20.75 15.40
CA LEU A 31 -11.56 19.56 16.25
C LEU A 31 -12.83 18.72 16.24
N LYS A 32 -14.00 19.38 16.37
CA LYS A 32 -15.30 18.71 16.23
C LYS A 32 -15.42 18.02 14.87
N LYS A 33 -15.16 18.72 13.77
CA LYS A 33 -15.24 18.16 12.41
C LYS A 33 -14.34 16.95 12.22
N TRP A 34 -13.12 16.97 12.73
CA TRP A 34 -12.18 15.85 12.63
C TRP A 34 -12.58 14.66 13.47
N ARG A 35 -13.12 14.89 14.66
CA ARG A 35 -13.73 13.83 15.47
C ARG A 35 -14.96 13.21 14.80
N ASP A 36 -15.83 14.05 14.25
CA ASP A 36 -17.03 13.57 13.53
C ASP A 36 -16.64 12.76 12.29
N ALA A 37 -15.46 13.01 11.71
CA ALA A 37 -14.85 12.24 10.62
C ALA A 37 -13.97 11.06 11.08
N GLY A 38 -13.93 10.73 12.38
CA GLY A 38 -13.15 9.60 12.91
C GLY A 38 -11.63 9.79 12.93
N LEU A 39 -11.11 10.99 12.68
CA LEU A 39 -9.67 11.28 12.61
C LEU A 39 -9.02 11.51 13.97
N MET A 40 -9.84 11.70 15.00
CA MET A 40 -9.42 11.92 16.37
C MET A 40 -10.24 11.06 17.33
N PRO A 41 -9.67 10.61 18.45
CA PRO A 41 -10.40 9.85 19.46
C PRO A 41 -11.61 10.60 20.00
N ARG A 42 -12.68 9.88 20.34
CA ARG A 42 -13.86 10.46 20.99
C ARG A 42 -13.48 10.90 22.41
N PRO A 43 -13.71 12.16 22.80
CA PRO A 43 -13.44 12.61 24.15
C PRO A 43 -14.54 12.14 25.10
N SER A 44 -14.18 12.04 26.38
CA SER A 44 -15.14 11.86 27.47
C SER A 44 -15.58 13.22 28.01
N GLN A 45 -16.87 13.36 28.33
CA GLN A 45 -17.36 14.51 29.09
C GLN A 45 -17.28 14.19 30.59
N ARG A 46 -16.73 15.12 31.37
CA ARG A 46 -16.66 14.96 32.82
C ARG A 46 -17.18 16.20 33.53
N SER A 47 -18.01 15.99 34.54
CA SER A 47 -18.45 17.09 35.42
C SER A 47 -17.27 17.65 36.20
N ARG A 48 -17.13 18.98 36.25
CA ARG A 48 -16.13 19.66 37.07
C ARG A 48 -16.56 19.83 38.54
N GLY A 49 -17.73 19.28 38.90
CA GLY A 49 -18.32 19.38 40.22
C GLY A 49 -18.85 20.78 40.57
N ARG A 50 -19.70 20.87 41.60
CA ARG A 50 -20.19 22.13 42.20
C ARG A 50 -20.74 23.15 41.18
N GLY A 51 -21.48 22.68 40.17
CA GLY A 51 -22.06 23.56 39.15
C GLY A 51 -21.06 24.22 38.19
N ARG A 52 -19.79 23.79 38.15
CA ARG A 52 -18.74 24.37 37.28
C ARG A 52 -18.77 23.86 35.83
N GLY A 53 -19.89 23.27 35.41
CA GLY A 53 -20.07 22.72 34.07
C GLY A 53 -19.33 21.40 33.82
N THR A 54 -19.18 21.06 32.54
CA THR A 54 -18.48 19.86 32.06
C THR A 54 -17.19 20.23 31.34
N ALA A 55 -16.15 19.41 31.50
CA ALA A 55 -14.92 19.45 30.73
C ALA A 55 -14.90 18.32 29.70
N THR A 56 -14.37 18.60 28.52
CA THR A 56 -14.13 17.60 27.47
C THR A 56 -12.69 17.13 27.61
N ILE A 57 -12.50 15.85 27.92
CA ILE A 57 -11.19 15.24 28.16
C ILE A 57 -10.93 14.17 27.10
N TYR A 58 -9.87 14.35 26.33
CA TYR A 58 -9.37 13.41 25.34
C TYR A 58 -8.44 12.38 25.97
N PRO A 59 -8.35 11.17 25.40
CA PRO A 59 -7.35 10.18 25.81
C PRO A 59 -5.91 10.72 25.63
N PRO A 60 -4.94 10.22 26.42
CA PRO A 60 -3.53 10.54 26.22
C PRO A 60 -3.06 10.22 24.79
N GLY A 61 -2.18 11.07 24.23
CA GLY A 61 -1.64 10.91 22.88
C GLY A 61 -2.45 11.59 21.79
N THR A 62 -3.61 12.17 22.11
CA THR A 62 -4.46 12.89 21.15
C THR A 62 -3.74 14.10 20.55
N THR A 63 -2.86 14.77 21.30
CA THR A 63 -2.03 15.89 20.84
C THR A 63 -1.08 15.43 19.75
N ALA A 64 -0.40 14.30 19.95
CA ALA A 64 0.52 13.74 18.96
C ALA A 64 -0.22 13.33 17.68
N GLN A 65 -1.41 12.71 17.82
CA GLN A 65 -2.27 12.36 16.69
C GLN A 65 -2.75 13.60 15.92
N LEU A 66 -3.14 14.67 16.63
CA LEU A 66 -3.54 15.95 16.04
C LEU A 66 -2.39 16.59 15.25
N LEU A 67 -1.18 16.62 15.81
CA LEU A 67 0.00 17.15 15.11
C LEU A 67 0.31 16.31 13.87
N ARG A 68 0.15 14.98 13.94
CA ARG A 68 0.32 14.12 12.76
C ARG A 68 -0.73 14.40 11.69
N LEU A 69 -2.00 14.55 12.09
CA LEU A 69 -3.09 14.92 11.18
C LEU A 69 -2.83 16.27 10.50
N LEU A 70 -2.29 17.24 11.24
CA LEU A 70 -1.90 18.54 10.70
C LEU A 70 -0.76 18.43 9.68
N ALA A 71 0.23 17.57 9.93
CA ALA A 71 1.29 17.26 8.97
C ALA A 71 0.72 16.64 7.68
N ILE A 72 -0.18 15.65 7.80
CA ILE A 72 -0.87 15.05 6.65
C ILE A 72 -1.68 16.11 5.88
N ARG A 73 -2.32 17.04 6.58
CA ARG A 73 -3.06 18.14 5.95
C ARG A 73 -2.16 19.15 5.25
N ALA A 74 -0.94 19.34 5.73
CA ALA A 74 0.04 20.23 5.12
C ALA A 74 0.67 19.64 3.84
N ASP A 75 0.56 18.33 3.63
CA ASP A 75 0.95 17.69 2.38
C ASP A 75 0.12 18.25 1.20
N ARG A 76 0.75 18.33 0.02
CA ARG A 76 0.23 19.09 -1.14
C ARG A 76 -1.19 18.64 -1.53
N GLY A 77 -2.09 19.62 -1.68
CA GLY A 77 -3.41 19.44 -2.31
C GLY A 77 -4.58 19.87 -1.44
N ARG A 78 -5.78 19.46 -1.84
CA ARG A 78 -7.01 19.63 -1.05
C ARG A 78 -7.03 18.59 0.07
N PHE A 79 -7.32 19.02 1.30
CA PHE A 79 -7.47 18.12 2.43
C PHE A 79 -8.61 17.12 2.17
N ASP A 80 -8.28 15.84 2.23
CA ASP A 80 -9.18 14.72 2.08
C ASP A 80 -9.25 13.93 3.40
N PRO A 81 -10.37 13.98 4.13
CA PRO A 81 -10.53 13.27 5.39
C PRO A 81 -10.35 11.76 5.26
N GLU A 82 -10.81 11.14 4.17
CA GLU A 82 -10.75 9.69 4.02
C GLU A 82 -9.29 9.24 3.87
N ARG A 83 -8.51 9.92 3.04
CA ARG A 83 -7.07 9.68 2.91
C ARG A 83 -6.33 9.92 4.24
N ALA A 84 -6.71 10.94 5.00
CA ALA A 84 -6.12 11.19 6.31
C ALA A 84 -6.42 10.08 7.31
N LEU A 85 -7.65 9.55 7.31
CA LEU A 85 -8.06 8.41 8.15
C LEU A 85 -7.20 7.19 7.84
N TRP A 86 -7.10 6.85 6.56
CA TRP A 86 -6.32 5.74 6.07
C TRP A 86 -4.85 5.84 6.45
N ARG A 87 -4.25 7.02 6.26
CA ARG A 87 -2.85 7.25 6.56
C ARG A 87 -2.55 7.19 8.06
N LEU A 88 -3.42 7.77 8.89
CA LEU A 88 -3.29 7.67 10.35
C LEU A 88 -3.38 6.20 10.80
N TRP A 89 -4.39 5.47 10.34
CA TRP A 89 -4.54 4.06 10.71
C TRP A 89 -3.35 3.20 10.25
N TRP A 90 -2.88 3.42 9.01
CA TRP A 90 -1.70 2.74 8.45
C TRP A 90 -0.44 2.96 9.30
N GLU A 91 -0.25 4.19 9.79
CA GLU A 91 0.89 4.55 10.65
C GLU A 91 0.81 3.96 12.06
N GLY A 92 -0.36 3.45 12.47
CA GLY A 92 -0.55 2.83 13.77
C GLY A 92 -1.38 3.67 14.75
N TRP A 93 -1.93 4.81 14.32
CA TRP A 93 -2.77 5.63 15.17
C TRP A 93 -4.11 4.95 15.47
N PRO A 94 -4.68 5.18 16.67
CA PRO A 94 -5.99 4.64 17.01
C PRO A 94 -7.07 5.34 16.18
N ILE A 95 -7.80 4.54 15.41
CA ILE A 95 -8.96 4.94 14.62
C ILE A 95 -10.09 4.00 15.01
N GLU A 96 -11.29 4.56 15.19
CA GLU A 96 -12.49 3.79 15.53
C GLU A 96 -12.76 2.73 14.45
N PRO A 97 -12.83 1.43 14.80
CA PRO A 97 -13.00 0.35 13.82
C PRO A 97 -14.25 0.49 12.95
N GLU A 98 -15.33 1.07 13.48
CA GLU A 98 -16.56 1.38 12.74
C GLU A 98 -16.29 2.30 11.53
N GLN A 99 -15.46 3.33 11.72
CA GLN A 99 -15.14 4.30 10.67
C GLN A 99 -14.26 3.67 9.59
N LEU A 100 -13.33 2.82 10.01
CA LEU A 100 -12.48 2.05 9.10
C LEU A 100 -13.32 1.06 8.27
N ARG A 101 -14.23 0.31 8.90
CA ARG A 101 -15.13 -0.62 8.20
C ARG A 101 -16.01 0.12 7.21
N ALA A 102 -16.59 1.26 7.58
CA ALA A 102 -17.38 2.08 6.67
C ALA A 102 -16.58 2.57 5.46
N ALA A 103 -15.32 2.98 5.66
CA ALA A 103 -14.43 3.37 4.57
C ALA A 103 -14.07 2.19 3.65
N LEU A 104 -13.78 1.01 4.21
CA LEU A 104 -13.50 -0.21 3.46
C LEU A 104 -14.72 -0.71 2.67
N ASP A 105 -15.90 -0.69 3.27
CA ASP A 105 -17.15 -1.13 2.65
C ASP A 105 -17.51 -0.23 1.47
N ALA A 106 -17.34 1.10 1.61
CA ALA A 106 -17.51 2.03 0.51
C ALA A 106 -16.58 1.74 -0.68
N LYS A 107 -15.33 1.31 -0.42
CA LYS A 107 -14.38 0.89 -1.47
C LYS A 107 -14.80 -0.42 -2.11
N LEU A 108 -15.22 -1.41 -1.32
CA LEU A 108 -15.75 -2.68 -1.83
C LEU A 108 -16.95 -2.47 -2.74
N ILE A 109 -17.91 -1.65 -2.34
CA ILE A 109 -19.09 -1.33 -3.16
C ILE A 109 -18.68 -0.68 -4.49
N ALA A 110 -17.70 0.23 -4.45
CA ALA A 110 -17.19 0.86 -5.67
C ALA A 110 -16.48 -0.14 -6.59
N TRP A 111 -15.72 -1.07 -6.02
CA TRP A 111 -15.03 -2.14 -6.74
C TRP A 111 -15.99 -3.16 -7.34
N ASP A 112 -16.95 -3.63 -6.56
CA ASP A 112 -17.99 -4.56 -7.00
C ASP A 112 -18.84 -3.96 -8.13
N ARG A 113 -19.16 -2.66 -8.04
CA ARG A 113 -19.80 -1.96 -9.16
C ARG A 113 -18.91 -1.97 -10.41
N ALA A 114 -17.63 -1.64 -10.29
CA ALA A 114 -16.72 -1.62 -11.43
C ALA A 114 -16.57 -3.00 -12.09
N LEU A 115 -16.52 -4.08 -11.29
CA LEU A 115 -16.48 -5.45 -11.81
C LEU A 115 -17.78 -5.86 -12.49
N ARG A 116 -18.94 -5.48 -11.94
CA ARG A 116 -20.24 -5.76 -12.59
C ARG A 116 -20.43 -4.97 -13.88
N ASP A 117 -20.03 -3.72 -13.91
CA ASP A 117 -20.05 -2.89 -15.12
C ASP A 117 -19.16 -3.50 -16.21
N TYR A 118 -18.05 -4.14 -15.84
CA TYR A 118 -17.20 -4.91 -16.75
C TYR A 118 -17.81 -6.24 -17.19
N ALA A 119 -18.40 -7.01 -16.28
CA ALA A 119 -18.99 -8.30 -16.62
C ALA A 119 -20.25 -8.18 -17.52
N THR A 120 -20.93 -7.04 -17.47
CA THR A 120 -22.17 -6.80 -18.24
C THR A 120 -21.97 -6.04 -19.55
N SER A 121 -20.78 -5.52 -19.82
CA SER A 121 -20.46 -4.99 -21.14
C SER A 121 -20.35 -6.14 -22.14
N ASP A 122 -21.22 -6.15 -23.14
CA ASP A 122 -21.25 -7.18 -24.18
C ASP A 122 -19.87 -7.40 -24.82
N VAL A 123 -19.49 -8.67 -25.00
CA VAL A 123 -18.18 -9.11 -25.51
C VAL A 123 -17.92 -8.65 -26.95
N GLU A 124 -18.97 -8.40 -27.74
CA GLU A 124 -18.83 -7.80 -29.08
C GLU A 124 -18.27 -6.36 -29.04
N ASP A 125 -18.33 -5.72 -27.87
CA ASP A 125 -17.77 -4.41 -27.54
C ASP A 125 -16.74 -4.54 -26.39
N GLY A 126 -16.05 -5.68 -26.25
CA GLY A 126 -15.04 -5.89 -25.19
C GLY A 126 -13.93 -4.82 -25.16
N ASP A 127 -13.56 -4.31 -26.34
CA ASP A 127 -12.68 -3.15 -26.49
C ASP A 127 -13.26 -1.89 -25.83
N THR A 128 -14.58 -1.71 -25.82
CA THR A 128 -15.29 -0.55 -25.26
C THR A 128 -15.26 -0.56 -23.72
N ALA A 129 -15.36 -1.72 -23.08
CA ALA A 129 -15.30 -1.85 -21.62
C ALA A 129 -13.89 -1.66 -21.07
N ALA A 130 -12.93 -2.31 -21.73
CA ALA A 130 -11.53 -2.13 -21.43
C ALA A 130 -11.10 -0.68 -21.74
N ASP A 131 -11.62 -0.07 -22.81
CA ASP A 131 -11.47 1.36 -23.09
C ASP A 131 -12.09 2.23 -22.00
N ALA A 132 -13.28 1.91 -21.49
CA ALA A 132 -13.92 2.66 -20.41
C ALA A 132 -13.07 2.59 -19.14
N PHE A 133 -12.52 1.42 -18.82
CA PHE A 133 -11.57 1.23 -17.73
C PHE A 133 -10.27 2.02 -17.94
N VAL A 134 -9.76 2.08 -19.17
CA VAL A 134 -8.57 2.86 -19.55
C VAL A 134 -8.83 4.38 -19.59
N ARG A 135 -10.06 4.80 -19.90
CA ARG A 135 -10.53 6.19 -19.93
C ARG A 135 -10.92 6.69 -18.55
N ALA A 136 -11.30 5.80 -17.63
CA ALA A 136 -11.44 6.12 -16.22
C ALA A 136 -10.11 6.70 -15.71
N LYS A 137 -10.17 7.45 -14.60
CA LYS A 137 -8.97 8.04 -14.01
C LYS A 137 -8.07 6.92 -13.47
N LEU A 138 -7.21 6.41 -14.35
CA LEU A 138 -6.36 5.27 -14.09
C LEU A 138 -5.53 5.53 -12.82
N PRO A 139 -5.52 4.59 -11.87
CA PRO A 139 -4.57 4.60 -10.78
C PRO A 139 -3.14 4.83 -11.32
N PRO A 140 -2.26 5.51 -10.58
CA PRO A 140 -0.89 5.77 -11.01
C PRO A 140 -0.13 4.50 -11.45
N VAL A 141 -0.43 3.36 -10.83
CA VAL A 141 0.09 2.04 -11.23
C VAL A 141 -0.29 1.70 -12.68
N LEU A 142 -1.56 1.81 -13.05
CA LEU A 142 -2.03 1.54 -14.40
C LEU A 142 -1.56 2.58 -15.41
N ARG A 143 -1.37 3.84 -14.99
CA ARG A 143 -0.72 4.86 -15.85
C ARG A 143 0.72 4.47 -16.19
N ARG A 144 1.46 3.91 -15.23
CA ARG A 144 2.82 3.39 -15.46
C ARG A 144 2.77 2.13 -16.33
N ALA A 145 1.83 1.22 -16.08
CA ALA A 145 1.60 0.04 -16.90
C ALA A 145 1.36 0.43 -18.36
N ARG A 146 0.47 1.41 -18.61
CA ARG A 146 0.21 1.99 -19.93
C ARG A 146 1.44 2.58 -20.58
N LYS A 147 2.28 3.31 -19.84
CA LYS A 147 3.52 3.88 -20.37
C LYS A 147 4.50 2.79 -20.85
N ARG A 148 4.49 1.61 -20.22
CA ARG A 148 5.42 0.51 -20.55
C ARG A 148 4.87 -0.41 -21.63
N ALA A 149 3.62 -0.85 -21.48
CA ALA A 149 2.96 -1.73 -22.44
C ALA A 149 2.68 -1.01 -23.77
N GLY A 150 2.34 0.28 -23.71
CA GLY A 150 1.76 1.02 -24.84
C GLY A 150 0.23 1.11 -24.69
N SER A 151 -0.37 2.19 -25.19
CA SER A 151 -1.82 2.39 -25.05
C SER A 151 -2.65 1.37 -25.80
N GLN A 152 -2.15 0.87 -26.94
CA GLN A 152 -2.81 -0.14 -27.75
C GLN A 152 -2.92 -1.51 -27.07
N HIS A 153 -2.09 -1.76 -26.04
CA HIS A 153 -2.09 -3.02 -25.30
C HIS A 153 -2.86 -2.93 -23.98
N MET A 154 -3.38 -1.75 -23.64
CA MET A 154 -4.10 -1.57 -22.38
C MET A 154 -5.43 -2.31 -22.30
N PRO A 155 -6.19 -2.49 -23.40
CA PRO A 155 -7.36 -3.35 -23.37
C PRO A 155 -7.02 -4.76 -22.89
N THR A 156 -6.02 -5.39 -23.52
CA THR A 156 -5.50 -6.70 -23.10
C THR A 156 -5.08 -6.69 -21.63
N VAL A 157 -4.21 -5.76 -21.21
CA VAL A 157 -3.77 -5.69 -19.80
C VAL A 157 -4.95 -5.54 -18.82
N ALA A 158 -5.96 -4.74 -19.18
CA ALA A 158 -7.15 -4.54 -18.35
C ALA A 158 -7.97 -5.82 -18.26
N THR A 159 -8.29 -6.47 -19.39
CA THR A 159 -8.99 -7.76 -19.45
C THR A 159 -8.28 -8.80 -18.60
N LEU A 160 -6.96 -8.97 -18.78
CA LEU A 160 -6.18 -9.93 -18.03
C LEU A 160 -6.19 -9.70 -16.52
N ILE A 161 -6.17 -8.43 -16.08
CA ILE A 161 -6.30 -8.08 -14.66
C ILE A 161 -7.72 -8.37 -14.16
N LEU A 162 -8.74 -8.02 -14.95
CA LEU A 162 -10.14 -8.16 -14.57
C LEU A 162 -10.57 -9.63 -14.53
N ASP A 163 -10.12 -10.47 -15.47
CA ASP A 163 -10.33 -11.91 -15.48
C ASP A 163 -9.66 -12.55 -14.26
N ALA A 164 -8.41 -12.17 -13.97
CA ALA A 164 -7.72 -12.63 -12.77
C ALA A 164 -8.43 -12.21 -11.49
N MET A 165 -9.00 -10.99 -11.44
CA MET A 165 -9.80 -10.51 -10.31
C MET A 165 -11.17 -11.17 -10.22
N ALA A 166 -11.77 -11.56 -11.34
CA ALA A 166 -13.01 -12.33 -11.39
C ALA A 166 -12.82 -13.79 -10.98
N GLY A 167 -11.58 -14.23 -10.76
CA GLY A 167 -11.26 -15.62 -10.48
C GLY A 167 -11.40 -16.51 -11.70
N GLU A 168 -11.49 -15.93 -12.90
CA GLU A 168 -11.37 -16.69 -14.13
C GLU A 168 -9.89 -17.00 -14.36
N ALA A 169 -9.57 -18.23 -14.77
CA ALA A 169 -8.20 -18.54 -15.17
C ALA A 169 -7.96 -17.77 -16.46
N PRO A 170 -7.16 -16.70 -16.44
CA PRO A 170 -7.12 -15.83 -17.59
C PRO A 170 -6.53 -16.62 -18.77
N ALA A 171 -7.14 -16.48 -19.95
CA ALA A 171 -6.66 -17.12 -21.18
C ALA A 171 -5.20 -16.73 -21.52
N LEU A 172 -4.66 -15.72 -20.84
CA LEU A 172 -3.28 -15.29 -20.65
C LEU A 172 -2.18 -16.31 -20.90
N TRP A 173 -2.40 -17.57 -20.49
CA TRP A 173 -1.38 -18.61 -20.56
C TRP A 173 -1.43 -19.43 -21.85
N GLN A 174 -2.44 -19.20 -22.69
CA GLN A 174 -2.58 -19.82 -24.01
C GLN A 174 -1.89 -18.99 -25.09
N ASP A 175 -1.76 -17.67 -24.91
CA ASP A 175 -1.09 -16.76 -25.85
C ASP A 175 0.17 -16.13 -25.22
N GLU A 176 1.34 -16.47 -25.78
CA GLU A 176 2.63 -15.97 -25.34
C GLU A 176 2.76 -14.44 -25.49
N ASP A 177 2.07 -13.85 -26.48
CA ASP A 177 2.09 -12.40 -26.72
C ASP A 177 1.31 -11.62 -25.64
N ASP A 178 0.22 -12.19 -25.13
CA ASP A 178 -0.57 -11.61 -24.04
C ASP A 178 0.19 -11.66 -22.71
N ALA A 179 0.84 -12.79 -22.41
CA ALA A 179 1.73 -12.91 -21.25
C ALA A 179 2.88 -11.92 -21.32
N SER A 180 3.56 -11.82 -22.48
CA SER A 180 4.62 -10.85 -22.73
C SER A 180 4.14 -9.41 -22.55
N THR A 181 2.92 -9.09 -23.01
CA THR A 181 2.28 -7.79 -22.86
C THR A 181 2.02 -7.45 -21.40
N LEU A 182 1.47 -8.38 -20.61
CA LEU A 182 1.27 -8.18 -19.18
C LEU A 182 2.62 -7.97 -18.46
N PHE A 183 3.62 -8.78 -18.75
CA PHE A 183 4.95 -8.66 -18.14
C PHE A 183 5.63 -7.33 -18.47
N ARG A 184 5.43 -6.83 -19.69
CA ARG A 184 5.87 -5.49 -20.08
C ARG A 184 5.15 -4.42 -19.28
N ALA A 185 3.83 -4.54 -19.14
CA ALA A 185 3.00 -3.62 -18.35
C ALA A 185 3.48 -3.55 -16.88
N LEU A 186 3.70 -4.72 -16.27
CA LEU A 186 4.23 -4.87 -14.91
C LEU A 186 5.69 -4.44 -14.80
N GLY A 187 6.42 -4.36 -15.92
CA GLY A 187 7.83 -3.97 -15.99
C GLY A 187 8.77 -5.09 -15.52
N VAL A 188 8.34 -6.35 -15.62
CA VAL A 188 9.11 -7.53 -15.23
C VAL A 188 9.68 -8.30 -16.44
N GLU A 189 9.31 -7.92 -17.67
CA GLU A 189 9.78 -8.53 -18.92
C GLU A 189 11.31 -8.71 -19.01
N PRO A 190 12.17 -7.73 -18.63
CA PRO A 190 13.63 -7.92 -18.71
C PRO A 190 14.17 -9.00 -17.75
N ALA A 191 13.61 -9.09 -16.54
CA ALA A 191 13.99 -10.10 -15.57
C ALA A 191 13.57 -11.50 -16.05
N ILE A 192 12.35 -11.57 -16.60
CA ILE A 192 11.76 -12.76 -17.20
C ILE A 192 12.61 -13.33 -18.34
N ARG A 193 13.05 -12.48 -19.28
CA ARG A 193 13.92 -12.91 -20.39
C ARG A 193 15.24 -13.53 -19.93
N THR A 194 15.71 -13.18 -18.74
CA THR A 194 16.97 -13.68 -18.17
C THR A 194 16.79 -15.06 -17.50
N LEU A 195 15.56 -15.43 -17.12
CA LEU A 195 15.25 -16.62 -16.30
C LEU A 195 14.47 -17.72 -17.08
N ALA A 196 14.45 -17.66 -18.41
CA ALA A 196 13.45 -18.30 -19.28
C ALA A 196 13.06 -19.78 -18.99
N PRO A 197 13.96 -20.72 -18.66
CA PRO A 197 13.58 -22.12 -18.41
C PRO A 197 12.89 -22.32 -17.05
N GLU A 198 13.43 -21.71 -15.99
CA GLU A 198 12.85 -21.77 -14.64
C GLU A 198 11.53 -20.98 -14.59
N LEU A 199 11.41 -19.98 -15.46
CA LEU A 199 10.24 -19.13 -15.55
C LEU A 199 9.00 -19.86 -16.10
N HIS A 200 9.12 -20.76 -17.08
CA HIS A 200 7.94 -21.50 -17.57
C HIS A 200 7.27 -22.28 -16.45
N ARG A 201 8.06 -22.99 -15.65
CA ARG A 201 7.55 -23.70 -14.46
C ARG A 201 6.96 -22.75 -13.42
N PHE A 202 7.60 -21.59 -13.22
CA PHE A 202 7.08 -20.56 -12.34
C PHE A 202 5.76 -19.96 -12.87
N MET A 203 5.60 -19.80 -14.18
CA MET A 203 4.38 -19.28 -14.81
C MET A 203 3.21 -20.24 -14.69
N ASP A 204 3.43 -21.54 -14.90
CA ASP A 204 2.39 -22.56 -14.69
C ASP A 204 1.89 -22.55 -13.23
N ASP A 205 2.81 -22.41 -12.26
CA ASP A 205 2.47 -22.28 -10.84
C ASP A 205 1.79 -20.94 -10.51
N MET A 206 2.21 -19.87 -11.19
CA MET A 206 1.64 -18.53 -11.05
C MET A 206 0.22 -18.45 -11.61
N ALA A 207 -0.09 -19.17 -12.69
CA ALA A 207 -1.45 -19.25 -13.24
C ALA A 207 -2.44 -19.82 -12.23
N GLY A 208 -2.10 -20.98 -11.63
CA GLY A 208 -2.90 -21.59 -10.57
C GLY A 208 -2.96 -20.71 -9.32
N THR A 209 -1.87 -20.03 -8.97
CA THR A 209 -1.81 -19.09 -7.85
C THR A 209 -2.69 -17.86 -8.07
N LEU A 210 -2.66 -17.27 -9.26
CA LEU A 210 -3.49 -16.11 -9.62
C LEU A 210 -4.96 -16.48 -9.69
N HIS A 211 -5.30 -17.66 -10.22
CA HIS A 211 -6.68 -18.15 -10.23
C HIS A 211 -7.22 -18.32 -8.79
N ARG A 212 -6.46 -18.99 -7.92
CA ARG A 212 -6.83 -19.14 -6.50
C ARG A 212 -6.88 -17.80 -5.76
N PHE A 213 -5.95 -16.88 -6.09
CA PHE A 213 -5.96 -15.54 -5.55
C PHE A 213 -7.22 -14.78 -5.99
N GLY A 214 -7.61 -14.88 -7.27
CA GLY A 214 -8.85 -14.35 -7.83
C GLY A 214 -10.08 -14.81 -7.06
N GLN A 215 -10.18 -16.12 -6.80
CA GLN A 215 -11.24 -16.69 -5.97
C GLN A 215 -11.23 -16.14 -4.53
N ALA A 216 -10.04 -15.93 -3.96
CA ALA A 216 -9.88 -15.36 -2.62
C ALA A 216 -10.22 -13.86 -2.54
N VAL A 217 -10.23 -13.16 -3.68
CA VAL A 217 -10.52 -11.72 -3.76
C VAL A 217 -11.85 -11.41 -4.45
N SER A 218 -12.72 -12.41 -4.62
CA SER A 218 -14.05 -12.17 -5.15
C SER A 218 -14.83 -11.19 -4.25
N PRO A 219 -15.68 -10.31 -4.81
CA PRO A 219 -16.41 -9.33 -4.01
C PRO A 219 -17.18 -9.92 -2.84
N GLU A 220 -17.77 -11.11 -3.04
CA GLU A 220 -18.53 -11.86 -2.03
C GLU A 220 -17.63 -12.29 -0.85
N VAL A 221 -16.46 -12.86 -1.16
CA VAL A 221 -15.47 -13.29 -0.16
C VAL A 221 -14.91 -12.09 0.59
N LEU A 222 -14.63 -10.98 -0.10
CA LEU A 222 -14.12 -9.77 0.54
C LEU A 222 -15.17 -9.10 1.44
N HIS A 223 -16.44 -9.08 1.02
CA HIS A 223 -17.55 -8.57 1.85
C HIS A 223 -17.73 -9.43 3.11
N ASP A 224 -17.80 -10.76 2.98
CA ASP A 224 -17.90 -11.65 4.14
C ASP A 224 -16.69 -11.49 5.07
N ALA A 225 -15.47 -11.45 4.53
CA ALA A 225 -14.26 -11.23 5.31
C ALA A 225 -14.30 -9.91 6.08
N LEU A 226 -14.70 -8.80 5.47
CA LEU A 226 -14.76 -7.49 6.11
C LEU A 226 -15.79 -7.44 7.26
N HIS A 227 -17.01 -7.94 7.01
CA HIS A 227 -18.12 -7.84 7.96
C HIS A 227 -18.04 -8.84 9.10
N SER A 228 -17.36 -9.98 8.88
CA SER A 228 -17.21 -11.02 9.90
C SER A 228 -15.87 -10.99 10.64
N ALA A 229 -14.93 -10.15 10.22
CA ALA A 229 -13.66 -9.92 10.92
C ALA A 229 -13.85 -9.12 12.20
N SER A 230 -13.15 -9.52 13.25
CA SER A 230 -12.96 -8.76 14.49
C SER A 230 -12.03 -7.56 14.29
N ASP A 231 -12.10 -6.59 15.20
CA ASP A 231 -11.23 -5.40 15.16
C ASP A 231 -9.75 -5.79 15.28
N LYS A 232 -9.45 -6.86 16.04
CA LYS A 232 -8.11 -7.42 16.17
C LYS A 232 -7.59 -8.02 14.86
N GLU A 233 -8.46 -8.69 14.09
CA GLU A 233 -8.09 -9.23 12.78
C GLU A 233 -7.77 -8.12 11.77
N LEU A 234 -8.53 -7.01 11.78
CA LEU A 234 -8.23 -5.85 10.93
C LEU A 234 -6.85 -5.24 11.24
N VAL A 235 -6.52 -5.07 12.53
CA VAL A 235 -5.20 -4.58 12.95
C VAL A 235 -4.10 -5.57 12.55
N THR A 236 -4.34 -6.87 12.70
CA THR A 236 -3.36 -7.90 12.32
C THR A 236 -3.12 -7.91 10.81
N ALA A 237 -4.19 -7.82 10.01
CA ALA A 237 -4.10 -7.75 8.55
C ALA A 237 -3.30 -6.51 8.09
N ARG A 238 -3.50 -5.35 8.75
CA ARG A 238 -2.67 -4.16 8.53
C ARG A 238 -1.20 -4.43 8.77
N ASP A 239 -0.88 -5.00 9.92
CA ASP A 239 0.50 -5.19 10.35
C ASP A 239 1.22 -6.23 9.48
N ASP A 240 0.51 -7.27 9.03
CA ASP A 240 1.03 -8.23 8.06
C ASP A 240 1.26 -7.58 6.70
N LEU A 241 0.33 -6.76 6.21
CA LEU A 241 0.54 -6.01 4.96
C LEU A 241 1.72 -5.05 5.07
N ARG A 242 1.92 -4.38 6.21
CA ARG A 242 3.11 -3.54 6.46
C ARG A 242 4.41 -4.33 6.35
N LYS A 243 4.45 -5.56 6.87
CA LYS A 243 5.62 -6.46 6.72
C LYS A 243 5.84 -6.83 5.25
N ILE A 244 4.79 -7.22 4.52
CA ILE A 244 4.85 -7.54 3.10
C ILE A 244 5.41 -6.35 2.30
N VAL A 245 4.88 -5.15 2.51
CA VAL A 245 5.34 -3.92 1.85
C VAL A 245 6.81 -3.64 2.19
N ALA A 246 7.21 -3.76 3.46
CA ALA A 246 8.59 -3.53 3.88
C ALA A 246 9.58 -4.50 3.22
N VAL A 247 9.23 -5.80 3.16
CA VAL A 247 10.10 -6.80 2.52
C VAL A 247 10.14 -6.62 1.01
N THR A 248 8.99 -6.37 0.39
CA THR A 248 8.92 -6.10 -1.04
C THR A 248 9.79 -4.90 -1.39
N GLN A 249 9.72 -3.81 -0.61
CA GLN A 249 10.60 -2.65 -0.78
C GLN A 249 12.09 -2.99 -0.61
N GLY A 250 12.43 -3.86 0.33
CA GLY A 250 13.80 -4.38 0.51
C GLY A 250 14.31 -5.12 -0.72
N ILE A 251 13.50 -6.05 -1.26
CA ILE A 251 13.80 -6.78 -2.50
C ILE A 251 14.05 -5.81 -3.66
N TRP A 252 13.20 -4.79 -3.81
CA TRP A 252 13.38 -3.81 -4.88
C TRP A 252 14.60 -2.93 -4.72
N ASN A 253 14.97 -2.59 -3.49
CA ASN A 253 16.20 -1.84 -3.24
C ASN A 253 17.43 -2.66 -3.67
N VAL A 254 17.42 -3.97 -3.44
CA VAL A 254 18.46 -4.90 -3.92
C VAL A 254 18.43 -5.03 -5.44
N ALA A 255 17.26 -5.24 -6.05
CA ALA A 255 17.14 -5.33 -7.50
C ALA A 255 17.58 -4.03 -8.20
N ALA A 256 17.22 -2.87 -7.68
CA ALA A 256 17.64 -1.57 -8.21
C ALA A 256 19.16 -1.35 -8.09
N PHE A 257 19.79 -1.95 -7.08
CA PHE A 257 21.25 -1.94 -6.94
C PHE A 257 21.93 -2.85 -7.98
N LEU A 258 21.38 -4.04 -8.23
CA LEU A 258 21.92 -5.00 -9.21
C LEU A 258 21.68 -4.58 -10.67
N PHE A 259 20.57 -3.91 -10.93
CA PHE A 259 20.16 -3.50 -12.28
C PHE A 259 20.05 -1.98 -12.43
N PRO A 260 21.16 -1.22 -12.26
CA PRO A 260 21.13 0.24 -12.18
C PRO A 260 20.68 0.93 -13.48
N LYS A 261 20.72 0.21 -14.62
CA LYS A 261 20.23 0.71 -15.92
C LYS A 261 18.74 0.44 -16.14
N SER A 262 18.13 -0.43 -15.35
CA SER A 262 16.70 -0.68 -15.41
C SER A 262 16.01 0.24 -14.40
N ASN A 263 15.27 1.23 -14.89
CA ASN A 263 14.26 1.92 -14.06
C ASN A 263 13.02 1.02 -13.85
N ALA A 264 13.11 -0.26 -14.24
CA ALA A 264 12.09 -1.27 -14.07
C ALA A 264 11.88 -1.54 -12.58
N GLY A 265 10.63 -1.58 -12.13
CA GLY A 265 10.27 -1.92 -10.74
C GLY A 265 10.32 -0.76 -9.74
N ARG A 266 11.34 0.12 -9.79
CA ARG A 266 11.48 1.24 -8.83
C ARG A 266 10.21 2.09 -8.76
N ASP A 267 9.63 2.38 -9.91
CA ASP A 267 8.42 3.19 -9.99
C ASP A 267 7.16 2.43 -9.57
N VAL A 268 7.05 1.10 -9.68
CA VAL A 268 5.76 0.39 -9.41
C VAL A 268 5.38 0.49 -7.93
N LEU A 269 6.38 0.35 -7.05
CA LEU A 269 6.16 0.29 -5.60
C LEU A 269 6.66 1.52 -4.86
N ALA A 270 7.45 2.39 -5.50
CA ALA A 270 7.60 3.78 -5.07
C ALA A 270 6.36 4.62 -5.44
N LEU A 271 5.15 4.05 -5.30
CA LEU A 271 3.97 4.89 -5.14
C LEU A 271 4.24 5.77 -3.93
N ALA A 272 4.08 7.08 -4.10
CA ALA A 272 4.00 7.94 -2.93
C ALA A 272 2.96 7.32 -1.98
N PRO A 273 3.17 7.31 -0.66
CA PRO A 273 2.23 6.71 0.29
C PRO A 273 0.78 7.13 0.02
N ASP A 274 0.63 8.35 -0.45
CA ASP A 274 -0.60 8.99 -0.87
C ASP A 274 -1.27 8.41 -2.12
N GLU A 275 -0.50 7.99 -3.11
CA GLU A 275 -1.00 7.31 -4.32
C GLU A 275 -1.24 5.82 -4.06
N ALA A 276 -0.56 5.25 -3.07
CA ALA A 276 -0.71 3.85 -2.68
C ALA A 276 -2.00 3.62 -1.87
N MET A 277 -2.63 4.65 -1.29
CA MET A 277 -3.70 4.43 -0.32
C MET A 277 -4.91 3.66 -0.86
N ASP A 278 -5.36 3.96 -2.10
CA ASP A 278 -6.45 3.20 -2.73
C ASP A 278 -6.05 1.75 -3.03
N ALA A 279 -4.78 1.50 -3.34
CA ALA A 279 -4.25 0.15 -3.53
C ALA A 279 -4.10 -0.58 -2.19
N LEU A 280 -3.75 0.15 -1.12
CA LEU A 280 -3.58 -0.40 0.21
C LEU A 280 -4.92 -0.82 0.81
N SER A 281 -6.00 -0.04 0.67
CA SER A 281 -7.33 -0.46 1.14
C SER A 281 -7.73 -1.80 0.54
N GLY A 282 -7.44 -1.97 -0.76
CA GLY A 282 -7.57 -3.23 -1.46
C GLY A 282 -6.73 -4.37 -0.91
N ALA A 283 -5.43 -4.14 -0.79
CA ALA A 283 -4.51 -5.14 -0.29
C ALA A 283 -4.83 -5.57 1.16
N ILE A 284 -5.40 -4.69 1.97
CA ILE A 284 -5.89 -5.01 3.32
C ILE A 284 -7.06 -6.00 3.24
N LEU A 285 -8.02 -5.75 2.37
CA LEU A 285 -9.16 -6.65 2.14
C LEU A 285 -8.69 -8.03 1.67
N CYS A 286 -7.76 -8.07 0.71
CA CYS A 286 -7.14 -9.32 0.27
C CYS A 286 -6.43 -10.04 1.43
N THR A 287 -5.61 -9.31 2.20
CA THR A 287 -4.88 -9.88 3.36
C THR A 287 -5.86 -10.44 4.40
N LEU A 288 -6.97 -9.73 4.64
CA LEU A 288 -8.00 -10.16 5.56
C LEU A 288 -8.69 -11.46 5.09
N ALA A 289 -9.07 -11.52 3.81
CA ALA A 289 -9.65 -12.73 3.21
C ALA A 289 -8.69 -13.92 3.27
N LEU A 290 -7.44 -13.73 2.82
CA LEU A 290 -6.42 -14.78 2.86
C LEU A 290 -6.17 -15.33 4.27
N ARG A 291 -6.24 -14.48 5.31
CA ARG A 291 -6.10 -14.90 6.71
C ARG A 291 -7.31 -15.69 7.21
N ARG A 292 -8.50 -15.35 6.73
CA ARG A 292 -9.74 -15.87 7.29
C ARG A 292 -10.10 -17.24 6.73
N TYR A 293 -9.84 -17.48 5.46
CA TYR A 293 -10.18 -18.75 4.81
C TYR A 293 -8.95 -19.66 4.74
N PRO A 294 -8.93 -20.79 5.48
CA PRO A 294 -7.80 -21.71 5.49
C PRO A 294 -7.43 -22.26 4.11
N ALA A 295 -8.38 -22.30 3.18
CA ALA A 295 -8.17 -22.70 1.79
C ALA A 295 -7.13 -21.83 1.05
N TYR A 296 -6.81 -20.65 1.59
CA TYR A 296 -5.86 -19.70 1.02
C TYR A 296 -4.66 -19.41 1.93
N ALA A 297 -4.49 -20.17 3.02
CA ALA A 297 -3.39 -19.95 3.97
C ALA A 297 -2.02 -20.12 3.29
N ASP A 298 -1.91 -21.06 2.36
CA ASP A 298 -0.72 -21.29 1.56
C ASP A 298 -0.39 -20.11 0.63
N LEU A 299 -1.40 -19.38 0.13
CA LEU A 299 -1.20 -18.16 -0.63
C LEU A 299 -0.63 -17.04 0.25
N LEU A 300 -1.15 -16.89 1.48
CA LEU A 300 -0.59 -15.92 2.42
C LEU A 300 0.85 -16.30 2.78
N ASP A 301 1.12 -17.58 3.02
CA ASP A 301 2.47 -18.09 3.26
C ASP A 301 3.36 -17.96 2.02
N ALA A 302 2.84 -18.02 0.80
CA ALA A 302 3.61 -17.77 -0.41
C ALA A 302 3.97 -16.27 -0.56
N VAL A 303 3.03 -15.37 -0.25
CA VAL A 303 3.22 -13.92 -0.32
C VAL A 303 4.11 -13.41 0.82
N THR A 304 3.94 -13.97 2.03
CA THR A 304 4.72 -13.61 3.22
C THR A 304 5.98 -14.46 3.38
N GLY A 305 6.07 -15.60 2.69
CA GLY A 305 7.16 -16.56 2.72
C GLY A 305 8.40 -16.03 2.03
N HIS A 306 9.08 -15.15 2.75
CA HIS A 306 10.30 -14.46 2.33
C HIS A 306 11.42 -15.42 1.92
N GLY A 307 11.40 -16.67 2.37
CA GLY A 307 12.47 -17.64 2.14
C GLY A 307 12.73 -17.93 0.67
N ALA A 308 11.70 -18.21 -0.13
CA ALA A 308 11.88 -18.63 -1.51
C ALA A 308 12.41 -17.50 -2.41
N ILE A 309 11.81 -16.30 -2.34
CA ILE A 309 12.20 -15.16 -3.18
C ILE A 309 13.59 -14.64 -2.76
N THR A 310 13.83 -14.54 -1.45
CA THR A 310 15.12 -14.07 -0.94
C THR A 310 16.23 -15.08 -1.23
N SER A 311 15.95 -16.39 -1.11
CA SER A 311 16.88 -17.45 -1.52
C SER A 311 17.17 -17.39 -3.01
N ALA A 312 16.15 -17.28 -3.87
CA ALA A 312 16.33 -17.19 -5.32
C ALA A 312 17.15 -15.96 -5.73
N LEU A 313 16.89 -14.79 -5.14
CA LEU A 313 17.69 -13.59 -5.38
C LEU A 313 19.13 -13.73 -4.87
N THR A 314 19.33 -14.35 -3.71
CA THR A 314 20.66 -14.61 -3.16
C THR A 314 21.45 -15.56 -4.05
N THR A 315 20.81 -16.61 -4.56
CA THR A 315 21.40 -17.55 -5.52
C THR A 315 21.74 -16.86 -6.85
N ALA A 316 20.85 -16.00 -7.37
CA ALA A 316 21.11 -15.24 -8.59
C ALA A 316 22.31 -14.28 -8.44
N ILE A 317 22.41 -13.59 -7.30
CA ILE A 317 23.56 -12.73 -6.96
C ILE A 317 24.86 -13.54 -6.90
N ALA A 318 24.82 -14.71 -6.28
CA ALA A 318 25.99 -15.60 -6.18
C ALA A 318 26.46 -16.07 -7.57
N ASN A 319 25.52 -16.42 -8.46
CA ASN A 319 25.82 -16.88 -9.82
C ASN A 319 26.37 -15.76 -10.73
N ASP A 320 25.83 -14.54 -10.65
CA ASP A 320 26.33 -13.41 -11.46
C ASP A 320 27.75 -12.99 -11.03
N SER A 321 28.02 -13.01 -9.72
CA SER A 321 29.36 -12.77 -9.17
C SER A 321 30.39 -13.77 -9.71
N GLN A 322 30.01 -15.03 -9.91
CA GLN A 322 30.88 -16.03 -10.53
C GLN A 322 31.13 -15.73 -12.01
N HIS A 323 30.12 -15.27 -12.75
CA HIS A 323 30.27 -14.92 -14.17
C HIS A 323 31.14 -13.68 -14.41
N GLU A 324 31.13 -12.68 -13.53
CA GLU A 324 32.05 -11.53 -13.66
C GLU A 324 33.52 -11.93 -13.42
N THR A 325 33.79 -12.86 -12.51
CA THR A 325 35.17 -13.34 -12.26
C THR A 325 35.75 -14.15 -13.43
N MET A 326 34.91 -14.70 -14.31
CA MET A 326 35.36 -15.48 -15.48
C MET A 326 35.49 -14.66 -16.77
N LYS A 327 35.14 -13.36 -16.78
CA LYS A 327 35.41 -12.52 -17.95
C LYS A 327 36.93 -12.29 -18.07
N PRO A 328 37.58 -12.69 -19.19
CA PRO A 328 39.01 -12.47 -19.38
C PRO A 328 39.31 -10.97 -19.26
N PRO A 329 40.44 -10.58 -18.63
CA PRO A 329 40.77 -9.19 -18.39
C PRO A 329 40.72 -8.43 -19.71
N ARG A 330 39.81 -7.45 -19.80
CA ARG A 330 39.71 -6.57 -20.97
C ARG A 330 41.09 -5.94 -21.19
N ARG A 331 41.73 -6.28 -22.31
CA ARG A 331 42.96 -5.63 -22.80
C ARG A 331 42.73 -4.13 -22.76
N ARG A 332 43.41 -3.43 -21.84
CA ARG A 332 43.39 -1.96 -21.74
C ARG A 332 43.90 -1.40 -23.07
N GLN A 333 43.02 -0.77 -23.84
CA GLN A 333 43.49 0.17 -24.86
C GLN A 333 43.94 1.46 -24.14
N PRO A 334 45.11 2.01 -24.49
CA PRO A 334 45.60 3.26 -23.90
C PRO A 334 44.72 4.41 -24.35
N SER A 335 43.94 4.97 -23.43
CA SER A 335 43.17 6.21 -23.65
C SER A 335 44.08 7.41 -23.47
N GLY A 336 44.24 8.21 -24.54
CA GLY A 336 44.84 9.54 -24.49
C GLY A 336 44.04 10.47 -23.57
N GLY A 337 44.76 11.17 -22.71
CA GLY A 337 44.19 12.03 -21.69
C GLY A 337 43.70 13.37 -22.22
N THR A 338 42.57 13.82 -21.69
CA THR A 338 42.20 15.24 -21.61
C THR A 338 41.51 15.50 -20.27
N ALA A 339 42.05 16.47 -19.54
CA ALA A 339 41.59 16.92 -18.25
C ALA A 339 40.36 17.84 -18.38
N SER A 340 39.39 17.72 -17.47
CA SER A 340 38.53 18.86 -17.12
C SER A 340 37.84 18.73 -15.76
N SER A 341 38.27 19.61 -14.85
CA SER A 341 37.54 20.38 -13.84
C SER A 341 36.30 19.81 -13.15
N VAL A 342 36.44 19.52 -11.85
CA VAL A 342 35.38 19.20 -10.88
C VAL A 342 34.94 20.50 -10.19
N ARG A 343 33.64 20.84 -10.26
CA ARG A 343 32.98 21.78 -9.32
C ARG A 343 32.04 20.99 -8.41
N SER A 344 32.35 21.04 -7.12
CA SER A 344 31.56 20.47 -6.04
C SER A 344 30.64 21.54 -5.46
N THR A 345 29.32 21.35 -5.58
CA THR A 345 28.31 22.13 -4.86
C THR A 345 27.59 21.18 -3.91
N GLN A 346 27.92 21.27 -2.63
CA GLN A 346 27.20 20.58 -1.56
C GLN A 346 25.96 21.40 -1.20
N CYS A 347 24.78 20.80 -1.34
CA CYS A 347 23.52 21.36 -0.86
C CYS A 347 23.02 20.43 0.25
N THR A 348 23.15 20.86 1.50
CA THR A 348 22.66 20.14 2.68
C THR A 348 21.21 20.52 2.93
N THR A 349 20.26 19.63 2.62
CA THR A 349 18.87 19.73 3.06
C THR A 349 18.67 18.78 4.23
N SER A 350 18.47 19.33 5.42
CA SER A 350 18.15 18.60 6.66
C SER A 350 16.71 18.12 6.61
N LEU A 351 16.51 16.80 6.56
CA LEU A 351 15.19 16.16 6.67
C LEU A 351 14.88 15.91 8.16
N ALA A 352 13.82 16.56 8.65
CA ALA A 352 13.26 16.28 9.98
C ALA A 352 12.78 14.81 10.03
N SER A 353 13.20 14.09 11.08
CA SER A 353 12.79 12.70 11.29
C SER A 353 11.30 12.60 11.59
N PRO A 354 10.59 11.58 11.06
CA PRO A 354 9.18 11.37 11.37
C PRO A 354 9.03 11.01 12.86
N LEU A 355 8.15 11.73 13.55
CA LEU A 355 7.68 11.39 14.90
C LEU A 355 7.16 9.95 14.88
N ALA A 356 7.84 9.04 15.61
CA ALA A 356 7.35 7.69 15.81
C ALA A 356 6.03 7.75 16.60
N PRO A 357 5.02 6.93 16.25
CA PRO A 357 3.82 6.82 17.07
C PRO A 357 4.22 6.40 18.49
N PRO A 358 3.57 6.93 19.54
CA PRO A 358 3.83 6.46 20.90
C PRO A 358 3.56 4.95 20.96
N ALA A 359 4.47 4.21 21.58
CA ALA A 359 4.25 2.80 21.83
C ALA A 359 2.97 2.66 22.66
N LEU A 360 1.91 2.14 22.05
CA LEU A 360 0.68 1.81 22.76
C LEU A 360 1.02 0.62 23.66
N ASP A 361 1.19 0.91 24.96
CA ASP A 361 1.23 -0.13 25.99
C ASP A 361 -0.12 -0.86 25.93
N THR A 362 -0.11 -2.03 25.31
CA THR A 362 -1.24 -2.96 25.33
C THR A 362 -1.26 -3.63 26.69
N ALA A 363 -1.68 -2.88 27.70
CA ALA A 363 -2.06 -3.45 28.99
C ALA A 363 -3.21 -4.44 28.72
N SER A 364 -2.87 -5.73 28.76
CA SER A 364 -3.83 -6.83 28.74
C SER A 364 -4.70 -6.73 29.99
N SER A 365 -5.95 -6.29 29.79
CA SER A 365 -7.03 -6.41 30.77
C SER A 365 -8.08 -7.34 30.17
N HIS A 366 -7.93 -8.64 30.42
CA HIS A 366 -8.95 -9.59 30.88
C HIS A 366 -8.49 -11.03 30.76
#